data_AF-A0A915XVX7-F1
#
_entry.id   AF-A0A915XVX7-F1
#
_cell.length_a   1.000
_cell.length_b   1.000
_cell.length_c   1.000
_cell.angle_alpha   90.00
_cell.angle_beta   90.00
_cell.angle_gamma   90.00
#
_symmetry.space_group_name_H-M   'P 1'
#
loop_
_entity.id
_entity.type
_entity.pdbx_description
1 polymer ?
#
loop_
_entity_poly.entity_id
_entity_poly.type
_entity_poly.pdbx_seq_one_letter_code
_entity_poly.pdbx_strand_id
1 'polypeptide(L)'
;MLATLLAATFAGVIPVPDSVKRFPDSSYWPGVGAQRDGNMLAAIRKEAGEELLTRGPGPSQILARFEKGALTPDQRVSVLLSACYYHDPQLLPLYLWAFEKGNVKDKLAAVVGFYQLIGLVPPAPSAVPATGPHWQQLAARTKELMAATREQPLVALWVNSYLEASGLPHRSGFTFKAKPEECLEAIARLAQPEDLPYLVALWTLTTRFEHRSKLVRVFEAITLSQVVPVVQGERAPTGPWIMETAINSVDAFVSNLCRTPDGWGLFLHNAASLANGDLRTGLLKVLRQSYAPVWPLAAAQLQGYGAPAAIFNRTWPDHPDNKAAREQVLEVFRDKRR
;
A
#
# COMPACT_ATOMS: atom_id res chain seq x y z
N MET A 1 -23.25 -10.86 -45.17
CA MET A 1 -22.20 -11.63 -44.48
C MET A 1 -20.92 -10.82 -44.50
N LEU A 2 -20.07 -10.95 -43.48
CA LEU A 2 -18.87 -10.13 -43.17
C LEU A 2 -19.12 -8.88 -42.31
N ALA A 3 -19.44 -9.13 -41.04
CA ALA A 3 -19.03 -8.28 -39.92
C ALA A 3 -18.75 -9.19 -38.70
N THR A 4 -17.87 -10.16 -38.90
CA THR A 4 -17.41 -11.11 -37.87
C THR A 4 -15.90 -11.23 -37.93
N LEU A 5 -15.19 -10.12 -37.78
CA LEU A 5 -13.75 -10.14 -37.59
C LEU A 5 -13.35 -8.98 -36.68
N LEU A 6 -12.62 -9.36 -35.63
CA LEU A 6 -11.83 -8.51 -34.71
C LEU A 6 -12.57 -7.88 -33.53
N ALA A 7 -13.25 -8.72 -32.74
CA ALA A 7 -13.34 -8.54 -31.29
C ALA A 7 -12.41 -9.54 -30.56
N ALA A 8 -11.18 -9.72 -31.03
CA ALA A 8 -10.12 -10.32 -30.23
C ALA A 8 -9.55 -9.23 -29.31
N THR A 9 -10.40 -8.77 -28.40
CA THR A 9 -10.11 -7.78 -27.36
C THR A 9 -8.96 -8.30 -26.49
N PHE A 10 -7.87 -7.53 -26.39
CA PHE A 10 -6.76 -7.58 -25.41
C PHE A 10 -6.93 -8.55 -24.22
N ALA A 11 -6.93 -9.85 -24.52
CA ALA A 11 -7.14 -10.88 -23.52
C ALA A 11 -5.74 -11.26 -23.04
N GLY A 12 -5.29 -10.68 -21.93
CA GLY A 12 -3.93 -10.90 -21.39
C GLY A 12 -3.52 -12.38 -21.40
N VAL A 13 -2.24 -12.64 -21.70
CA VAL A 13 -1.71 -14.01 -21.79
C VAL A 13 -1.42 -14.52 -20.38
N ILE A 14 -1.83 -15.75 -20.07
CA ILE A 14 -1.46 -16.39 -18.80
C ILE A 14 -0.06 -17.01 -19.00
N PRO A 15 0.98 -16.51 -18.29
CA PRO A 15 2.33 -17.01 -18.46
C PRO A 15 2.46 -18.43 -17.91
N VAL A 16 3.26 -19.27 -18.58
CA VAL A 16 3.58 -20.63 -18.11
C VAL A 16 5.09 -20.85 -18.23
N PRO A 17 5.88 -20.20 -17.35
CA PRO A 17 7.32 -20.35 -17.38
C PRO A 17 7.74 -21.76 -16.93
N ASP A 18 9.00 -22.11 -17.18
CA ASP A 18 9.52 -23.44 -16.84
C ASP A 18 9.51 -23.71 -15.33
N SER A 19 9.59 -22.66 -14.49
CA SER A 19 9.42 -22.77 -13.04
C SER A 19 8.05 -23.35 -12.65
N VAL A 20 6.97 -22.97 -13.33
CA VAL A 20 5.63 -23.52 -13.12
C VAL A 20 5.53 -24.96 -13.61
N LYS A 21 6.17 -25.30 -14.74
CA LYS A 21 6.15 -26.67 -15.27
C LYS A 21 6.81 -27.65 -14.29
N ARG A 22 7.92 -27.24 -13.67
CA ARG A 22 8.70 -28.02 -12.70
C ARG A 22 8.04 -28.13 -11.33
N PHE A 23 7.06 -27.29 -11.00
CA PHE A 23 6.29 -27.42 -9.77
C PHE A 23 5.55 -28.78 -9.71
N PRO A 24 5.49 -29.47 -8.55
CA PRO A 24 6.00 -29.08 -7.22
C PRO A 24 7.41 -29.61 -6.89
N ASP A 25 8.18 -30.08 -7.88
CA ASP A 25 9.45 -30.75 -7.64
C ASP A 25 10.58 -29.75 -7.33
N SER A 26 10.83 -29.51 -6.05
CA SER A 26 11.86 -28.58 -5.60
C SER A 26 13.30 -29.03 -5.92
N SER A 27 13.54 -30.25 -6.42
CA SER A 27 14.88 -30.77 -6.73
C SER A 27 15.61 -30.00 -7.83
N TYR A 28 14.88 -29.28 -8.68
CA TYR A 28 15.45 -28.44 -9.75
C TYR A 28 16.05 -27.12 -9.27
N TRP A 29 15.92 -26.77 -7.99
CA TRP A 29 16.43 -25.51 -7.43
C TRP A 29 17.60 -25.74 -6.47
N PRO A 30 18.59 -24.81 -6.44
CA PRO A 30 19.74 -24.92 -5.55
C PRO A 30 19.31 -24.84 -4.08
N GLY A 31 20.14 -25.39 -3.18
CA GLY A 31 19.90 -25.42 -1.73
C GLY A 31 19.57 -26.82 -1.20
N VAL A 32 19.14 -26.88 0.06
CA VAL A 32 18.76 -28.13 0.76
C VAL A 32 17.45 -27.97 1.54
N GLY A 33 16.64 -29.04 1.57
CA GLY A 33 15.37 -29.07 2.31
C GLY A 33 14.46 -27.88 1.99
N ALA A 34 13.99 -27.19 3.03
CA ALA A 34 13.09 -26.03 2.93
C ALA A 34 13.66 -24.87 2.09
N GLN A 35 14.99 -24.77 1.94
CA GLN A 35 15.60 -23.75 1.09
C GLN A 35 15.26 -23.98 -0.39
N ARG A 36 15.16 -25.24 -0.84
CA ARG A 36 14.78 -25.55 -2.23
C ARG A 36 13.35 -25.13 -2.52
N ASP A 37 12.44 -25.43 -1.60
CA ASP A 37 11.04 -25.02 -1.69
C ASP A 37 10.94 -23.48 -1.73
N GLY A 38 11.67 -22.78 -0.88
CA GLY A 38 11.74 -21.32 -0.89
C GLY A 38 12.24 -20.75 -2.21
N ASN A 39 13.32 -21.31 -2.77
CA ASN A 39 13.90 -20.89 -4.04
C ASN A 39 12.96 -21.17 -5.23
N MET A 40 12.26 -22.30 -5.21
CA MET A 40 11.22 -22.62 -6.20
C MET A 40 10.10 -21.58 -6.17
N LEU A 41 9.55 -21.30 -4.99
CA LEU A 41 8.47 -20.31 -4.85
C LEU A 41 8.91 -18.89 -5.24
N ALA A 42 10.16 -18.52 -4.93
CA ALA A 42 10.73 -17.24 -5.35
C ALA A 42 10.87 -17.14 -6.88
N ALA A 43 11.30 -18.21 -7.56
CA ALA A 43 11.38 -18.26 -9.02
C ALA A 43 9.98 -18.16 -9.67
N ILE A 44 8.99 -18.90 -9.15
CA ILE A 44 7.60 -18.83 -9.62
C ILE A 44 7.04 -17.42 -9.44
N ARG A 45 7.29 -16.77 -8.30
CA ARG A 45 6.88 -15.37 -8.07
C ARG A 45 7.46 -14.45 -9.14
N LYS A 46 8.77 -14.54 -9.38
CA LYS A 46 9.47 -13.67 -10.33
C LYS A 46 9.01 -13.90 -11.76
N GLU A 47 8.91 -15.15 -12.19
CA GLU A 47 8.65 -15.48 -13.60
C GLU A 47 7.16 -15.46 -13.93
N ALA A 48 6.31 -16.06 -13.09
CA ALA A 48 4.87 -16.13 -13.36
C ALA A 48 4.10 -14.99 -12.71
N GLY A 49 4.42 -14.64 -11.46
CA GLY A 49 3.72 -13.58 -10.70
C GLY A 49 3.91 -12.20 -11.32
N GLU A 50 5.15 -11.77 -11.53
CA GLU A 50 5.44 -10.45 -12.11
C GLU A 50 4.92 -10.32 -13.54
N GLU A 51 5.05 -11.37 -14.35
CA GLU A 51 4.54 -11.37 -15.72
C GLU A 51 3.00 -11.34 -15.75
N LEU A 52 2.33 -12.08 -14.87
CA LEU A 52 0.86 -12.01 -14.75
C LEU A 52 0.41 -10.61 -14.34
N LEU A 53 1.04 -10.01 -13.33
CA LEU A 53 0.69 -8.65 -12.89
C LEU A 53 0.93 -7.59 -13.98
N THR A 54 1.97 -7.76 -14.80
CA THR A 54 2.39 -6.75 -15.79
C THR A 54 1.72 -6.91 -17.16
N ARG A 55 1.33 -8.13 -17.55
CA ARG A 55 0.86 -8.44 -18.91
C ARG A 55 -0.32 -9.43 -18.94
N GLY A 56 -0.61 -10.04 -17.80
CA GLY A 56 -1.65 -11.03 -17.65
C GLY A 56 -3.04 -10.43 -17.53
N PRO A 57 -4.08 -11.28 -17.65
CA PRO A 57 -5.46 -10.88 -17.47
C PRO A 57 -5.75 -10.54 -15.99
N GLY A 58 -6.59 -9.54 -15.75
CA GLY A 58 -7.03 -9.20 -14.39
C GLY A 58 -7.88 -10.30 -13.72
N PRO A 59 -8.11 -10.23 -12.39
CA PRO A 59 -8.73 -11.31 -11.64
C PRO A 59 -10.14 -11.73 -12.13
N SER A 60 -11.00 -10.80 -12.56
CA SER A 60 -12.32 -11.14 -13.14
C SER A 60 -12.21 -11.88 -14.47
N GLN A 61 -11.21 -11.54 -15.30
CA GLN A 61 -10.95 -12.21 -16.58
C GLN A 61 -10.38 -13.61 -16.35
N ILE A 62 -9.51 -13.78 -15.36
CA ILE A 62 -9.00 -15.09 -14.93
C ILE A 62 -10.15 -15.99 -14.50
N LEU A 63 -11.02 -15.51 -13.61
CA LEU A 63 -12.16 -16.26 -13.11
C LEU A 63 -13.09 -16.67 -14.25
N ALA A 64 -13.42 -15.74 -15.15
CA ALA A 64 -14.28 -16.02 -16.29
C ALA A 64 -13.69 -17.08 -17.26
N ARG A 65 -12.37 -17.10 -17.47
CA ARG A 65 -11.70 -18.14 -18.27
C ARG A 65 -11.72 -19.49 -17.56
N PHE A 66 -11.52 -19.48 -16.25
CA PHE A 66 -11.56 -20.69 -15.44
C PHE A 66 -12.94 -21.34 -15.43
N GLU A 67 -14.00 -20.56 -15.20
CA GLU A 67 -15.39 -21.03 -15.18
C GLU A 67 -15.83 -21.61 -16.52
N LYS A 68 -15.30 -21.07 -17.62
CA LYS A 68 -15.52 -21.58 -18.99
C LYS A 68 -14.69 -22.84 -19.32
N GLY A 69 -13.84 -23.31 -18.41
CA GLY A 69 -12.92 -24.42 -18.68
C GLY A 69 -11.86 -24.10 -19.75
N ALA A 70 -11.57 -22.82 -19.97
CA ALA A 70 -10.70 -22.36 -21.06
C ALA A 70 -9.21 -22.33 -20.69
N LEU A 71 -8.82 -22.88 -19.54
CA LEU A 71 -7.43 -22.96 -19.08
C LEU A 71 -6.87 -24.36 -19.31
N THR A 72 -5.69 -24.44 -19.92
CA THR A 72 -4.92 -25.70 -19.97
C THR A 72 -4.49 -26.12 -18.56
N PRO A 73 -4.11 -27.40 -18.34
CA PRO A 73 -3.63 -27.86 -17.03
C PRO A 73 -2.47 -27.01 -16.49
N ASP A 74 -1.49 -26.65 -17.33
CA ASP A 74 -0.36 -25.83 -16.89
C ASP A 74 -0.76 -24.37 -16.62
N GLN A 75 -1.68 -23.80 -17.41
CA GLN A 75 -2.21 -22.46 -17.15
C GLN A 75 -3.00 -22.42 -15.83
N ARG A 76 -3.72 -23.50 -15.51
CA ARG A 76 -4.45 -23.60 -14.24
C ARG A 76 -3.50 -23.62 -13.05
N VAL A 77 -2.44 -24.42 -13.12
CA VAL A 77 -1.39 -24.42 -12.08
C VAL A 77 -0.73 -23.04 -11.98
N SER A 78 -0.41 -22.42 -13.11
CA SER A 78 0.16 -21.06 -13.14
C SER A 78 -0.75 -20.06 -12.43
N VAL A 79 -2.03 -20.02 -12.78
CA VAL A 79 -3.03 -19.13 -12.17
C VAL A 79 -3.15 -19.37 -10.66
N LEU A 80 -3.24 -20.62 -10.22
CA LEU A 80 -3.33 -20.94 -8.80
C LEU A 80 -2.13 -20.41 -8.02
N LEU A 81 -0.93 -20.47 -8.60
CA LEU A 81 0.31 -19.99 -7.96
C LEU A 81 0.49 -18.47 -8.03
N SER A 82 0.04 -17.80 -9.09
CA SER A 82 0.41 -16.42 -9.41
C SER A 82 -0.72 -15.40 -9.29
N ALA A 83 -2.00 -15.80 -9.44
CA ALA A 83 -3.10 -14.86 -9.31
C ALA A 83 -3.29 -14.34 -7.87
N CYS A 84 -2.70 -15.04 -6.89
CA CYS A 84 -2.72 -14.62 -5.48
C CYS A 84 -2.12 -13.21 -5.25
N TYR A 85 -1.21 -12.75 -6.11
CA TYR A 85 -0.57 -11.44 -5.99
C TYR A 85 -1.49 -10.26 -6.33
N TYR A 86 -2.67 -10.52 -6.92
CA TYR A 86 -3.72 -9.50 -7.02
C TYR A 86 -4.38 -9.22 -5.66
N HIS A 87 -4.22 -10.11 -4.67
CA HIS A 87 -4.85 -10.01 -3.35
C HIS A 87 -6.38 -9.83 -3.39
N ASP A 88 -7.02 -10.33 -4.46
CA ASP A 88 -8.44 -10.14 -4.73
C ASP A 88 -9.27 -11.36 -4.32
N PRO A 89 -10.18 -11.24 -3.33
CA PRO A 89 -11.04 -12.32 -2.88
C PRO A 89 -11.95 -12.93 -3.97
N GLN A 90 -12.17 -12.24 -5.09
CA GLN A 90 -12.94 -12.81 -6.21
C GLN A 90 -12.30 -14.09 -6.77
N LEU A 91 -11.02 -14.33 -6.51
CA LEU A 91 -10.28 -15.53 -6.95
C LEU A 91 -10.48 -16.74 -6.03
N LEU A 92 -11.10 -16.59 -4.85
CA LEU A 92 -11.38 -17.69 -3.92
C LEU A 92 -12.08 -18.92 -4.54
N PRO A 93 -13.00 -18.79 -5.52
CA PRO A 93 -13.59 -19.94 -6.21
C PRO A 93 -12.57 -20.87 -6.90
N LEU A 94 -11.45 -20.32 -7.40
CA LEU A 94 -10.38 -21.10 -8.05
C LEU A 94 -9.76 -22.09 -7.05
N TYR A 95 -9.44 -21.58 -5.86
CA TYR A 95 -8.84 -22.34 -4.77
C TYR A 95 -9.81 -23.38 -4.21
N LEU A 96 -11.09 -22.98 -4.05
CA LEU A 96 -12.13 -23.91 -3.62
C LEU A 96 -12.26 -25.11 -4.58
N TRP A 97 -12.36 -24.84 -5.88
CA TRP A 97 -12.42 -25.90 -6.88
C TRP A 97 -11.20 -26.82 -6.80
N ALA A 98 -10.00 -26.27 -6.63
CA ALA A 98 -8.78 -27.07 -6.58
C ALA A 98 -8.78 -28.01 -5.35
N PHE A 99 -9.19 -27.52 -4.18
CA PHE A 99 -9.29 -28.35 -2.98
C PHE A 99 -10.32 -29.48 -3.11
N GLU A 100 -11.46 -29.22 -3.76
CA GLU A 100 -12.53 -30.19 -3.93
C GLU A 100 -12.27 -31.20 -5.06
N LYS A 101 -11.77 -30.73 -6.22
CA LYS A 101 -11.78 -31.46 -7.49
C LYS A 101 -10.42 -31.55 -8.19
N GLY A 102 -9.46 -30.73 -7.77
CA GLY A 102 -8.13 -30.67 -8.39
C GLY A 102 -7.35 -31.97 -8.22
N ASN A 103 -6.42 -32.23 -9.14
CA ASN A 103 -5.41 -33.26 -8.93
C ASN A 103 -4.40 -32.82 -7.85
N VAL A 104 -3.46 -33.70 -7.48
CA VAL A 104 -2.47 -33.38 -6.43
C VAL A 104 -1.67 -32.11 -6.74
N LYS A 105 -1.27 -31.90 -8.00
CA LYS A 105 -0.53 -30.70 -8.43
C LYS A 105 -1.37 -29.43 -8.31
N ASP A 106 -2.62 -29.47 -8.77
CA ASP A 106 -3.59 -28.37 -8.62
C ASP A 106 -3.81 -28.04 -7.13
N LYS A 107 -3.98 -29.05 -6.28
CA LYS A 107 -4.17 -28.88 -4.84
C LYS A 107 -2.98 -28.22 -4.15
N LEU A 108 -1.76 -28.69 -4.44
CA LEU A 108 -0.55 -28.09 -3.88
C LEU A 108 -0.36 -26.64 -4.34
N ALA A 109 -0.59 -26.36 -5.62
CA ALA A 109 -0.56 -25.00 -6.16
C ALA A 109 -1.60 -24.10 -5.48
N ALA A 110 -2.80 -24.63 -5.27
CA ALA A 110 -3.87 -23.92 -4.58
C ALA A 110 -3.55 -23.63 -3.11
N VAL A 111 -2.88 -24.52 -2.38
CA VAL A 111 -2.45 -24.22 -1.00
C VAL A 111 -1.50 -23.04 -0.97
N VAL A 112 -0.48 -23.07 -1.82
CA VAL A 112 0.52 -21.99 -1.90
C VAL A 112 -0.18 -20.66 -2.22
N GLY A 113 -0.96 -20.64 -3.30
CA GLY A 113 -1.63 -19.42 -3.73
C GLY A 113 -2.70 -18.94 -2.76
N PHE A 114 -3.48 -19.84 -2.14
CA PHE A 114 -4.51 -19.47 -1.17
C PHE A 114 -3.90 -18.76 0.04
N TYR A 115 -2.84 -19.32 0.62
CA TYR A 115 -2.16 -18.70 1.76
C TYR A 115 -1.59 -17.34 1.38
N GLN A 116 -0.95 -17.22 0.21
CA GLN A 116 -0.42 -15.94 -0.27
C GLN A 116 -1.52 -14.92 -0.55
N LEU A 117 -2.65 -15.33 -1.14
CA LEU A 117 -3.80 -14.48 -1.44
C LEU A 117 -4.29 -13.81 -0.17
N ILE A 118 -4.40 -14.60 0.92
CA ILE A 118 -4.87 -14.10 2.22
C ILE A 118 -3.76 -13.47 3.07
N GLY A 119 -2.57 -13.24 2.52
CA GLY A 119 -1.47 -12.54 3.20
C GLY A 119 -0.67 -13.41 4.17
N LEU A 120 -0.85 -14.72 4.17
CA LEU A 120 -0.08 -15.68 4.97
C LEU A 120 1.13 -16.24 4.22
N VAL A 121 2.12 -16.70 4.99
CA VAL A 121 3.24 -17.46 4.43
C VAL A 121 2.73 -18.86 4.06
N PRO A 122 2.90 -19.31 2.82
CA PRO A 122 2.46 -20.64 2.42
C PRO A 122 3.32 -21.72 3.09
N PRO A 123 2.74 -22.89 3.42
CA PRO A 123 3.54 -24.04 3.80
C PRO A 123 4.39 -24.52 2.61
N ALA A 124 5.52 -25.18 2.91
CA ALA A 124 6.31 -25.84 1.89
C ALA A 124 5.45 -26.91 1.18
N PRO A 125 5.41 -26.97 -0.16
CA PRO A 125 4.61 -27.97 -0.88
C PRO A 125 4.96 -29.41 -0.47
N SER A 126 6.24 -29.66 -0.18
CA SER A 126 6.78 -30.93 0.30
C SER A 126 6.20 -31.37 1.66
N ALA A 127 5.70 -30.43 2.48
CA ALA A 127 5.15 -30.68 3.80
C ALA A 127 3.61 -30.85 3.80
N VAL A 128 2.94 -30.63 2.66
CA VAL A 128 1.48 -30.75 2.55
C VAL A 128 1.13 -32.19 2.17
N PRO A 129 0.27 -32.88 2.95
CA PRO A 129 -0.09 -34.26 2.64
C PRO A 129 -0.83 -34.36 1.30
N ALA A 130 -0.46 -35.31 0.44
CA ALA A 130 -1.09 -35.46 -0.88
C ALA A 130 -2.59 -35.79 -0.81
N THR A 131 -3.03 -36.46 0.27
CA THR A 131 -4.42 -36.87 0.50
C THR A 131 -4.79 -36.67 1.97
N GLY A 132 -6.09 -36.68 2.27
CA GLY A 132 -6.60 -36.65 3.65
C GLY A 132 -7.69 -35.61 3.90
N PRO A 133 -8.24 -35.58 5.12
CA PRO A 133 -9.38 -34.72 5.48
C PRO A 133 -9.05 -33.23 5.50
N HIS A 134 -7.77 -32.86 5.59
CA HIS A 134 -7.33 -31.46 5.57
C HIS A 134 -7.77 -30.72 4.28
N TRP A 135 -7.91 -31.42 3.14
CA TRP A 135 -8.45 -30.84 1.91
C TRP A 135 -9.91 -30.40 2.05
N GLN A 136 -10.73 -31.19 2.73
CA GLN A 136 -12.12 -30.86 3.00
C GLN A 136 -12.22 -29.70 4.00
N GLN A 137 -11.32 -29.66 5.00
CA GLN A 137 -11.23 -28.56 5.95
C GLN A 137 -10.82 -27.25 5.26
N LEU A 138 -9.83 -27.28 4.37
CA LEU A 138 -9.45 -26.12 3.56
C LEU A 138 -10.61 -25.67 2.66
N ALA A 139 -11.30 -26.58 1.97
CA ALA A 139 -12.46 -26.25 1.15
C ALA A 139 -13.59 -25.60 1.98
N ALA A 140 -13.94 -26.18 3.13
CA ALA A 140 -14.94 -25.61 4.05
C ALA A 140 -14.53 -24.21 4.51
N ARG A 141 -13.26 -24.05 4.87
CA ARG A 141 -12.71 -22.77 5.30
C ARG A 141 -12.74 -21.70 4.20
N THR A 142 -12.43 -22.08 2.97
CA THR A 142 -12.54 -21.18 1.81
C THR A 142 -13.98 -20.74 1.58
N LYS A 143 -14.97 -21.62 1.76
CA LYS A 143 -16.39 -21.24 1.66
C LYS A 143 -16.80 -20.22 2.72
N GLU A 144 -16.37 -20.42 3.96
CA GLU A 144 -16.60 -19.46 5.05
C GLU A 144 -15.98 -18.10 4.73
N LEU A 145 -14.72 -18.09 4.25
CA LEU A 145 -14.04 -16.87 3.86
C LEU A 145 -14.75 -16.17 2.69
N MET A 146 -15.17 -16.92 1.66
CA MET A 146 -15.94 -16.38 0.53
C MET A 146 -17.24 -15.71 0.97
N ALA A 147 -17.92 -16.27 1.97
CA ALA A 147 -19.12 -15.65 2.54
C ALA A 147 -18.75 -14.35 3.28
N ALA A 148 -17.71 -14.38 4.12
CA ALA A 148 -17.25 -13.21 4.87
C ALA A 148 -16.79 -12.06 3.96
N THR A 149 -16.11 -12.36 2.84
CA THR A 149 -15.59 -11.35 1.91
C THR A 149 -16.67 -10.67 1.07
N ARG A 150 -17.92 -11.15 1.12
CA ARG A 150 -19.08 -10.43 0.54
C ARG A 150 -19.54 -9.28 1.41
N GLU A 151 -19.28 -9.35 2.71
CA GLU A 151 -19.73 -8.36 3.68
C GLU A 151 -18.62 -7.36 4.06
N GLN A 152 -17.37 -7.83 4.08
CA GLN A 152 -16.23 -7.03 4.51
C GLN A 152 -14.99 -7.30 3.65
N PRO A 153 -14.13 -6.29 3.43
CA PRO A 153 -12.86 -6.50 2.74
C PRO A 153 -11.92 -7.38 3.57
N LEU A 154 -10.98 -8.02 2.89
CA LEU A 154 -10.04 -8.97 3.49
C LEU A 154 -9.25 -8.36 4.66
N VAL A 155 -8.85 -7.09 4.55
CA VAL A 155 -8.12 -6.37 5.61
C VAL A 155 -9.00 -6.17 6.86
N ALA A 156 -10.30 -5.91 6.70
CA ALA A 156 -11.20 -5.79 7.84
C ALA A 156 -11.34 -7.13 8.60
N LEU A 157 -11.34 -8.26 7.88
CA LEU A 157 -11.32 -9.59 8.51
C LEU A 157 -10.01 -9.84 9.28
N TRP A 158 -8.88 -9.38 8.76
CA TRP A 158 -7.59 -9.42 9.47
C TRP A 158 -7.56 -8.50 10.70
N VAL A 159 -8.11 -7.29 10.61
CA VAL A 159 -8.29 -6.40 11.75
C VAL A 159 -9.15 -7.07 12.83
N ASN A 160 -10.28 -7.68 12.45
CA ASN A 160 -11.13 -8.41 13.39
C ASN A 160 -10.38 -9.57 14.07
N SER A 161 -9.57 -10.30 13.30
CA SER A 161 -8.74 -11.41 13.80
C SER A 161 -7.65 -10.92 14.77
N TYR A 162 -7.04 -9.77 14.49
CA TYR A 162 -6.10 -9.14 15.41
C TYR A 162 -6.77 -8.74 16.73
N LEU A 163 -7.96 -8.15 16.68
CA LEU A 163 -8.70 -7.72 17.86
C LEU A 163 -9.07 -8.93 18.73
N GLU A 164 -9.60 -9.99 18.12
CA GLU A 164 -9.88 -11.26 18.82
C GLU A 164 -8.61 -11.82 19.48
N ALA A 165 -7.52 -11.97 18.73
CA ALA A 165 -6.27 -12.53 19.23
C ALA A 165 -5.61 -11.68 20.33
N SER A 166 -5.91 -10.38 20.37
CA SER A 166 -5.41 -9.43 21.38
C SER A 166 -6.34 -9.27 22.58
N GLY A 167 -7.47 -9.99 22.62
CA GLY A 167 -8.48 -9.85 23.68
C GLY A 167 -9.18 -8.49 23.69
N LEU A 168 -9.23 -7.81 22.55
CA LEU A 168 -9.88 -6.51 22.38
C LEU A 168 -11.32 -6.68 21.87
N PRO A 169 -12.21 -5.69 22.08
CA PRO A 169 -13.55 -5.72 21.53
C PRO A 169 -13.54 -5.93 20.01
N HIS A 170 -14.23 -6.96 19.54
CA HIS A 170 -14.25 -7.36 18.14
C HIS A 170 -15.66 -7.76 17.70
N ARG A 171 -15.87 -7.89 16.39
CA ARG A 171 -17.14 -8.38 15.82
C ARG A 171 -17.17 -9.90 15.85
N SER A 172 -18.32 -10.48 16.18
CA SER A 172 -18.57 -11.90 15.96
C SER A 172 -18.54 -12.21 14.46
N GLY A 173 -17.94 -13.33 14.07
CA GLY A 173 -17.89 -13.74 12.66
C GLY A 173 -16.61 -14.50 12.32
N PHE A 174 -16.21 -14.42 11.05
CA PHE A 174 -15.00 -15.07 10.57
C PHE A 174 -13.73 -14.41 11.14
N THR A 175 -12.82 -15.23 11.66
CA THR A 175 -11.49 -14.81 12.11
C THR A 175 -10.44 -15.83 11.70
N PHE A 176 -9.25 -15.41 11.27
CA PHE A 176 -8.22 -16.29 10.73
C PHE A 176 -7.53 -17.20 11.77
N LYS A 177 -7.82 -17.05 13.07
CA LYS A 177 -7.17 -17.78 14.18
C LYS A 177 -5.63 -17.70 14.13
N ALA A 178 -5.12 -16.52 13.84
CA ALA A 178 -3.68 -16.23 13.78
C ALA A 178 -3.23 -15.42 15.00
N LYS A 179 -1.92 -15.39 15.25
CA LYS A 179 -1.35 -14.54 16.32
C LYS A 179 -1.46 -13.06 15.95
N PRO A 180 -1.47 -12.13 16.94
CA PRO A 180 -1.53 -10.69 16.65
C PRO A 180 -0.45 -10.22 15.67
N GLU A 181 0.76 -10.77 15.77
CA GLU A 181 1.90 -10.39 14.93
C GLU A 181 1.70 -10.87 13.48
N GLU A 182 1.14 -12.06 13.30
CA GLU A 182 0.81 -12.64 11.99
C GLU A 182 -0.33 -11.84 11.32
N CYS A 183 -1.33 -11.43 12.09
CA CYS A 183 -2.39 -10.55 11.60
C CYS A 183 -1.84 -9.22 11.08
N LEU A 184 -0.93 -8.57 11.83
CA LEU A 184 -0.31 -7.31 11.40
C LEU A 184 0.58 -7.50 10.16
N GLU A 185 1.24 -8.65 10.02
CA GLU A 185 2.02 -8.97 8.82
C GLU A 185 1.15 -9.22 7.60
N ALA A 186 0.01 -9.89 7.78
CA ALA A 186 -0.98 -10.05 6.71
C ALA A 186 -1.56 -8.69 6.30
N ILE A 187 -1.94 -7.84 7.27
CA ILE A 187 -2.38 -6.46 7.00
C ILE A 187 -1.32 -5.70 6.20
N ALA A 188 -0.05 -5.76 6.60
CA ALA A 188 1.02 -5.05 5.91
C ALA A 188 1.25 -5.52 4.46
N ARG A 189 0.90 -6.78 4.14
CA ARG A 189 0.99 -7.32 2.77
C ARG A 189 -0.21 -6.94 1.91
N LEU A 190 -1.38 -6.80 2.52
CA LEU A 190 -2.66 -6.70 1.81
C LEU A 190 -3.19 -5.28 1.68
N ALA A 191 -2.91 -4.42 2.66
CA ALA A 191 -3.61 -3.15 2.81
C ALA A 191 -3.41 -2.23 1.62
N GLN A 192 -4.54 -1.72 1.13
CA GLN A 192 -4.64 -0.71 0.09
C GLN A 192 -5.14 0.62 0.67
N PRO A 193 -5.05 1.74 -0.08
CA PRO A 193 -5.56 3.04 0.38
C PRO A 193 -7.01 3.03 0.87
N GLU A 194 -7.88 2.26 0.22
CA GLU A 194 -9.29 2.08 0.60
C GLU A 194 -9.50 1.44 1.98
N ASP A 195 -8.50 0.73 2.51
CA ASP A 195 -8.57 0.08 3.82
C ASP A 195 -8.23 1.01 4.99
N LEU A 196 -7.78 2.25 4.70
CA LEU A 196 -7.36 3.23 5.70
C LEU A 196 -8.36 3.43 6.84
N PRO A 197 -9.70 3.47 6.63
CA PRO A 197 -10.66 3.60 7.73
C PRO A 197 -10.56 2.47 8.77
N TYR A 198 -10.32 1.22 8.33
CA TYR A 198 -10.17 0.08 9.24
C TYR A 198 -8.87 0.16 10.04
N LEU A 199 -7.80 0.64 9.41
CA LEU A 199 -6.47 0.77 10.04
C LEU A 199 -6.42 1.92 11.04
N VAL A 200 -7.05 3.06 10.72
CA VAL A 200 -7.18 4.19 11.65
C VAL A 200 -8.03 3.80 12.87
N ALA A 201 -9.12 3.06 12.67
CA ALA A 201 -9.90 2.52 13.78
C ALA A 201 -9.04 1.58 14.66
N LEU A 202 -8.29 0.66 14.04
CA LEU A 202 -7.39 -0.25 14.74
C LEU A 202 -6.30 0.48 15.54
N TRP A 203 -5.76 1.58 15.03
CA TRP A 203 -4.73 2.38 15.70
C TRP A 203 -5.17 2.82 17.10
N THR A 204 -6.43 3.26 17.25
CA THR A 204 -6.96 3.74 18.52
C THR A 204 -7.04 2.65 19.59
N LEU A 205 -7.22 1.39 19.17
CA LEU A 205 -7.34 0.22 20.04
C LEU A 205 -5.99 -0.45 20.33
N THR A 206 -5.00 -0.20 19.48
CA THR A 206 -3.67 -0.79 19.61
C THR A 206 -2.83 0.03 20.58
N THR A 207 -2.42 -0.54 21.71
CA THR A 207 -1.65 0.16 22.76
C THR A 207 -0.18 -0.25 22.84
N ARG A 208 0.16 -1.44 22.35
CA ARG A 208 1.53 -1.96 22.34
C ARG A 208 2.42 -1.19 21.34
N PHE A 209 3.58 -0.73 21.80
CA PHE A 209 4.54 0.01 20.98
C PHE A 209 4.95 -0.77 19.72
N GLU A 210 5.33 -2.04 19.87
CA GLU A 210 5.76 -2.89 18.74
C GLU A 210 4.68 -3.02 17.65
N HIS A 211 3.43 -3.14 18.07
CA HIS A 211 2.29 -3.25 17.15
C HIS A 211 2.00 -1.91 16.47
N ARG A 212 2.11 -0.79 17.21
CA ARG A 212 2.02 0.56 16.64
C ARG A 212 3.12 0.82 15.62
N SER A 213 4.36 0.45 15.90
CA SER A 213 5.46 0.59 14.94
C SER A 213 5.20 -0.19 13.64
N LYS A 214 4.61 -1.39 13.72
CA LYS A 214 4.18 -2.12 12.52
C LYS A 214 3.09 -1.35 11.75
N LEU A 215 2.07 -0.82 12.43
CA LEU A 215 1.00 -0.03 11.81
C LEU A 215 1.50 1.28 11.17
N VAL A 216 2.48 1.97 11.78
CA VAL A 216 3.11 3.16 11.19
C VAL A 216 3.70 2.83 9.82
N ARG A 217 4.42 1.71 9.68
CA ARG A 217 4.97 1.27 8.39
C ARG A 217 3.88 0.98 7.36
N VAL A 218 2.73 0.48 7.79
CA VAL A 218 1.57 0.27 6.89
C VAL A 218 1.00 1.62 6.44
N PHE A 219 0.83 2.58 7.34
CA PHE A 219 0.38 3.92 6.97
C PHE A 219 1.36 4.63 6.02
N GLU A 220 2.67 4.49 6.25
CA GLU A 220 3.71 4.99 5.35
C GLU A 220 3.59 4.36 3.96
N ALA A 221 3.46 3.03 3.88
CA ALA A 221 3.31 2.31 2.61
C ALA A 221 2.04 2.72 1.84
N ILE A 222 0.91 2.88 2.54
CA ILE A 222 -0.35 3.34 1.95
C ILE A 222 -0.26 4.78 1.46
N THR A 223 0.40 5.65 2.23
CA THR A 223 0.57 7.06 1.83
C THR A 223 1.43 7.15 0.57
N LEU A 224 2.47 6.31 0.46
CA LEU A 224 3.27 6.19 -0.76
C LEU A 224 2.47 5.60 -1.92
N SER A 225 1.57 4.64 -1.68
CA SER A 225 0.77 4.06 -2.76
C SER A 225 -0.28 5.01 -3.34
N GLN A 226 -0.71 6.05 -2.60
CA GLN A 226 -1.56 7.12 -3.15
C GLN A 226 -0.87 7.94 -4.25
N VAL A 227 0.46 7.89 -4.33
CA VAL A 227 1.25 8.53 -5.40
C VAL A 227 1.24 7.68 -6.67
N VAL A 228 0.87 6.40 -6.58
CA VAL A 228 0.81 5.46 -7.69
C VAL A 228 -0.61 5.44 -8.29
N PRO A 229 -0.78 5.52 -9.63
CA PRO A 229 -2.09 5.49 -10.25
C PRO A 229 -2.83 4.18 -9.97
N VAL A 230 -4.07 4.29 -9.46
CA VAL A 230 -4.99 3.14 -9.33
C VAL A 230 -5.80 3.00 -10.60
N VAL A 231 -5.81 1.80 -11.15
CA VAL A 231 -6.52 1.47 -12.39
C VAL A 231 -8.00 1.28 -12.09
N GLN A 232 -8.86 2.16 -12.62
CA GLN A 232 -10.31 2.06 -12.44
C GLN A 232 -10.98 1.41 -13.67
N GLY A 233 -11.73 0.32 -13.43
CA GLY A 233 -12.64 -0.32 -14.40
C GLY A 233 -12.27 -1.75 -14.82
N GLU A 234 -13.28 -2.60 -15.06
CA GLU A 234 -13.16 -4.05 -15.37
C GLU A 234 -12.36 -4.39 -16.64
N ARG A 235 -12.16 -3.41 -17.53
CA ARG A 235 -11.44 -3.56 -18.81
C ARG A 235 -10.13 -2.78 -18.85
N ALA A 236 -9.74 -2.16 -17.75
CA ALA A 236 -8.61 -1.28 -17.75
C ALA A 236 -7.29 -2.10 -17.85
N PRO A 237 -6.34 -1.65 -18.68
CA PRO A 237 -5.18 -2.45 -19.04
C PRO A 237 -4.21 -2.59 -17.86
N THR A 238 -3.93 -3.83 -17.43
CA THR A 238 -2.91 -4.20 -16.42
C THR A 238 -1.48 -4.17 -16.96
N GLY A 239 -1.25 -3.46 -18.08
CA GLY A 239 -0.02 -3.51 -18.89
C GLY A 239 1.20 -2.76 -18.32
N PRO A 240 2.36 -2.79 -19.01
CA PRO A 240 3.57 -2.03 -18.66
C PRO A 240 3.32 -0.54 -18.40
N TRP A 241 2.30 0.03 -19.05
CA TRP A 241 1.88 1.42 -18.87
C TRP A 241 1.51 1.78 -17.42
N ILE A 242 0.96 0.86 -16.62
CA ILE A 242 0.69 1.15 -15.19
C ILE A 242 2.00 1.35 -14.45
N MET A 243 2.98 0.47 -14.69
CA MET A 243 4.28 0.54 -14.04
C MET A 243 5.05 1.78 -14.49
N GLU A 244 5.01 2.12 -15.78
CA GLU A 244 5.58 3.37 -16.30
C GLU A 244 4.90 4.61 -15.69
N THR A 245 3.58 4.62 -15.59
CA THR A 245 2.84 5.74 -14.99
C THR A 245 3.11 5.84 -13.50
N ALA A 246 3.20 4.72 -12.78
CA ALA A 246 3.59 4.64 -11.39
C ALA A 246 4.99 5.22 -11.15
N ILE A 247 5.97 4.81 -11.96
CA ILE A 247 7.34 5.33 -11.91
C ILE A 247 7.33 6.84 -12.17
N ASN A 248 6.67 7.30 -13.22
CA ASN A 248 6.59 8.73 -13.55
C ASN A 248 5.91 9.56 -12.46
N SER A 249 4.86 9.04 -11.80
CA SER A 249 4.19 9.71 -10.69
C SER A 249 5.06 9.77 -9.43
N VAL A 250 5.78 8.69 -9.12
CA VAL A 250 6.75 8.67 -8.02
C VAL A 250 7.92 9.61 -8.33
N ASP A 251 8.47 9.60 -9.53
CA ASP A 251 9.55 10.50 -9.96
C ASP A 251 9.10 11.96 -9.92
N ALA A 252 7.87 12.27 -10.35
CA ALA A 252 7.30 13.60 -10.24
C ALA A 252 7.13 14.02 -8.77
N PHE A 253 6.67 13.13 -7.90
CA PHE A 253 6.55 13.37 -6.46
C PHE A 253 7.92 13.59 -5.81
N VAL A 254 8.89 12.73 -6.06
CA VAL A 254 10.27 12.86 -5.57
C VAL A 254 10.91 14.14 -6.10
N SER A 255 10.73 14.46 -7.38
CA SER A 255 11.20 15.72 -7.97
C SER A 255 10.53 16.95 -7.33
N ASN A 256 9.24 16.84 -6.97
CA ASN A 256 8.53 17.87 -6.20
C ASN A 256 8.99 17.99 -4.74
N LEU A 257 9.40 16.88 -4.10
CA LEU A 257 10.02 16.88 -2.76
C LEU A 257 11.46 17.43 -2.78
N CYS A 258 12.18 17.20 -3.88
CA CYS A 258 13.53 17.71 -4.12
C CYS A 258 13.55 19.13 -4.69
N ARG A 259 12.39 19.76 -4.92
CA ARG A 259 12.34 21.23 -4.99
C ARG A 259 12.76 21.75 -3.63
N THR A 260 13.66 22.74 -3.64
CA THR A 260 13.99 23.49 -2.43
C THR A 260 12.66 23.89 -1.79
N PRO A 261 12.37 23.51 -0.52
CA PRO A 261 11.13 23.90 0.11
C PRO A 261 10.97 25.39 -0.11
N ASP A 262 9.78 25.80 -0.54
CA ASP A 262 9.46 27.23 -0.64
C ASP A 262 9.45 27.77 0.80
N GLY A 263 10.66 28.06 1.30
CA GLY A 263 10.89 28.53 2.66
C GLY A 263 10.18 29.84 2.90
N TRP A 264 9.88 30.59 1.82
CA TRP A 264 9.01 31.75 1.86
C TRP A 264 7.56 31.38 2.06
N GLY A 265 7.00 30.47 1.26
CA GLY A 265 5.64 29.96 1.43
C GLY A 265 5.38 29.38 2.82
N LEU A 266 6.30 28.55 3.33
CA LEU A 266 6.21 27.96 4.67
C LEU A 266 6.34 29.01 5.78
N PHE A 267 7.27 29.96 5.65
CA PHE A 267 7.41 31.06 6.60
C PHE A 267 6.15 31.92 6.68
N LEU A 268 5.58 32.30 5.53
CA LEU A 268 4.36 33.13 5.47
C LEU A 268 3.14 32.39 6.03
N HIS A 269 2.99 31.11 5.73
CA HIS A 269 1.92 30.28 6.29
C HIS A 269 2.01 30.20 7.83
N ASN A 270 3.21 29.93 8.36
CA ASN A 270 3.45 29.88 9.80
C ASN A 270 3.31 31.25 10.48
N ALA A 271 3.68 32.34 9.80
CA ALA A 271 3.45 33.69 10.32
C ALA A 271 1.94 33.97 10.44
N ALA A 272 1.16 33.70 9.39
CA ALA A 272 -0.29 33.90 9.41
C ALA A 272 -1.00 33.07 10.47
N SER A 273 -0.57 31.83 10.71
CA SER A 273 -1.17 30.95 11.72
C SER A 273 -1.00 31.48 13.16
N LEU A 274 0.08 32.22 13.45
CA LEU A 274 0.26 32.90 14.75
C LEU A 274 -0.81 33.95 15.04
N ALA A 275 -1.58 34.38 14.04
CA ALA A 275 -2.64 35.38 14.17
C ALA A 275 -3.94 34.97 13.44
N ASN A 276 -4.32 33.69 13.54
CA ASN A 276 -5.59 33.17 13.00
C ASN A 276 -5.82 33.48 11.50
N GLY A 277 -4.75 33.49 10.71
CA GLY A 277 -4.80 33.76 9.27
C GLY A 277 -4.48 35.21 8.88
N ASP A 278 -4.41 36.16 9.82
CA ASP A 278 -3.95 37.52 9.51
C ASP A 278 -2.42 37.56 9.40
N LEU A 279 -1.94 37.56 8.15
CA LEU A 279 -0.52 37.58 7.85
C LEU A 279 0.20 38.80 8.43
N ARG A 280 -0.39 40.00 8.39
CA ARG A 280 0.26 41.23 8.90
C ARG A 280 0.46 41.15 10.40
N THR A 281 -0.58 40.78 11.14
CA THR A 281 -0.51 40.62 12.60
C THR A 281 0.42 39.47 12.98
N GLY A 282 0.43 38.40 12.18
CA GLY A 282 1.35 37.28 12.28
C GLY A 282 2.82 37.68 12.18
N LEU A 283 3.18 38.42 11.14
CA LEU A 283 4.54 38.94 10.91
C LEU A 283 5.00 39.87 12.04
N LEU A 284 4.11 40.70 12.59
CA LEU A 284 4.41 41.54 13.77
C LEU A 284 4.66 40.70 15.03
N LYS A 285 3.97 39.55 15.19
CA LYS A 285 4.27 38.61 16.28
C LYS A 285 5.64 37.95 16.09
N VAL A 286 6.01 37.58 14.85
CA VAL A 286 7.35 37.06 14.54
C VAL A 286 8.45 38.07 14.89
N LEU A 287 8.29 39.35 14.54
CA LEU A 287 9.25 40.40 14.93
C LEU A 287 9.39 40.57 16.45
N ARG A 288 8.34 40.28 17.23
CA ARG A 288 8.36 40.42 18.68
C ARG A 288 9.06 39.27 19.39
N GLN A 289 9.27 38.14 18.72
CA GLN A 289 9.97 36.98 19.30
C GLN A 289 11.43 37.31 19.59
N SER A 290 11.96 36.68 20.65
CA SER A 290 13.36 36.80 21.09
C SER A 290 14.31 35.92 20.26
N TYR A 291 14.11 35.88 18.94
CA TYR A 291 14.94 35.10 18.01
C TYR A 291 15.32 35.98 16.82
N ALA A 292 16.51 36.55 16.86
CA ALA A 292 16.97 37.51 15.86
C ALA A 292 17.02 37.01 14.40
N PRO A 293 17.34 35.74 14.11
CA PRO A 293 17.43 35.24 12.74
C PRO A 293 16.16 35.37 11.90
N VAL A 294 14.96 35.43 12.51
CA VAL A 294 13.68 35.52 11.77
C VAL A 294 13.22 36.96 11.53
N TRP A 295 13.81 37.96 12.18
CA TRP A 295 13.41 39.35 12.02
C TRP A 295 13.57 39.91 10.60
N PRO A 296 14.67 39.61 9.85
CA PRO A 296 14.84 40.13 8.49
C PRO A 296 13.76 39.61 7.53
N LEU A 297 13.29 38.37 7.74
CA LEU A 297 12.26 37.74 6.92
C LEU A 297 10.90 38.40 7.14
N ALA A 298 10.55 38.66 8.41
CA ALA A 298 9.31 39.35 8.76
C ALA A 298 9.32 40.82 8.31
N ALA A 299 10.43 41.52 8.51
CA ALA A 299 10.58 42.93 8.13
C ALA A 299 10.48 43.15 6.62
N ALA A 300 11.07 42.27 5.80
CA ALA A 300 10.98 42.35 4.34
C ALA A 300 9.53 42.28 3.85
N GLN A 301 8.70 41.43 4.47
CA GLN A 301 7.29 41.28 4.10
C GLN A 301 6.42 42.43 4.61
N LEU A 302 6.76 42.98 5.79
CA LEU A 302 6.06 44.14 6.36
C LEU A 302 6.26 45.44 5.55
N GLN A 303 7.23 45.50 4.64
CA GLN A 303 7.35 46.62 3.68
C GLN A 303 6.11 46.72 2.79
N GLY A 304 5.53 45.58 2.38
CA GLY A 304 4.25 45.53 1.66
C GLY A 304 3.06 46.07 2.47
N TYR A 305 3.24 46.26 3.79
CA TYR A 305 2.28 46.87 4.70
C TYR A 305 2.72 48.26 5.21
N GLY A 306 3.71 48.87 4.55
CA GLY A 306 4.18 50.24 4.84
C GLY A 306 5.29 50.35 5.87
N ALA A 307 5.98 49.26 6.21
CA ALA A 307 7.19 49.32 7.04
C ALA A 307 8.37 49.97 6.30
N PRO A 308 9.30 50.64 7.01
CA PRO A 308 10.51 51.17 6.41
C PRO A 308 11.46 50.03 6.02
N ALA A 309 12.31 50.29 5.01
CA ALA A 309 13.42 49.39 4.70
C ALA A 309 14.44 49.46 5.84
N ALA A 310 14.55 48.38 6.60
CA ALA A 310 15.54 48.24 7.68
C ALA A 310 16.59 47.19 7.28
N ILE A 311 17.86 47.54 7.50
CA ILE A 311 18.99 46.66 7.19
C ILE A 311 19.25 45.78 8.40
N PHE A 312 19.24 44.46 8.19
CA PHE A 312 19.61 43.49 9.21
C PHE A 312 20.89 42.79 8.79
N ASN A 313 21.82 42.67 9.74
CA ASN A 313 23.00 41.85 9.60
C ASN A 313 22.61 40.38 9.74
N ARG A 314 22.52 39.68 8.60
CA ARG A 314 22.15 38.26 8.55
C ARG A 314 23.28 37.31 8.92
N THR A 315 24.53 37.75 8.88
CA THR A 315 25.70 36.92 9.21
C THR A 315 26.00 36.93 10.72
N TRP A 316 25.57 37.97 11.44
CA TRP A 316 25.58 38.04 12.91
C TRP A 316 24.21 38.42 13.48
N PRO A 317 23.32 37.43 13.71
CA PRO A 317 21.94 37.68 14.14
C PRO A 317 21.84 38.43 15.48
N ASP A 318 22.73 38.16 16.43
CA ASP A 318 22.71 38.78 17.76
C ASP A 318 23.37 40.17 17.82
N HIS A 319 23.79 40.72 16.68
CA HIS A 319 24.39 42.06 16.61
C HIS A 319 23.42 43.13 17.17
N PRO A 320 23.87 44.06 18.04
CA PRO A 320 23.02 45.08 18.65
C PRO A 320 22.19 45.88 17.65
N ASP A 321 22.75 46.18 16.48
CA ASP A 321 22.08 46.92 15.40
C ASP A 321 20.81 46.23 14.88
N ASN A 322 20.74 44.89 14.93
CA ASN A 322 19.53 44.17 14.53
C ASN A 322 18.35 44.44 15.49
N LYS A 323 18.62 44.72 16.77
CA LYS A 323 17.59 45.12 17.73
C LYS A 323 17.09 46.53 17.44
N ALA A 324 18.00 47.46 17.13
CA ALA A 324 17.63 48.82 16.74
C ALA A 324 16.79 48.82 15.44
N ALA A 325 17.21 48.06 14.43
CA ALA A 325 16.48 47.87 13.17
C ALA A 325 15.09 47.24 13.39
N ARG A 326 14.98 46.25 14.27
CA ARG A 326 13.69 45.66 14.66
C ARG A 326 12.76 46.70 15.29
N GLU A 327 13.26 47.51 16.23
CA GLU A 327 12.42 48.50 16.91
C GLU A 327 11.94 49.59 15.96
N GLN A 328 12.78 50.04 15.01
CA GLN A 328 12.38 50.98 13.96
C GLN A 328 11.21 50.45 13.12
N VAL A 329 11.21 49.16 12.77
CA VAL A 329 10.10 48.54 12.04
C VAL A 329 8.85 48.44 12.90
N LEU A 330 8.98 48.07 14.18
CA LEU A 330 7.84 47.94 15.10
C LEU A 330 7.18 49.29 15.41
N GLU A 331 7.95 50.37 15.48
CA GLU A 331 7.48 51.72 15.82
C GLU A 331 6.42 52.24 14.84
N VAL A 332 6.58 51.98 13.54
CA VAL A 332 5.61 52.36 12.49
C VAL A 332 4.23 51.71 12.68
N PHE A 333 4.17 50.62 13.43
CA PHE A 333 2.93 49.90 13.74
C PHE A 333 2.44 50.09 15.18
N ARG A 334 3.15 50.89 16.01
CA ARG A 334 2.72 51.19 17.39
C ARG A 334 1.53 52.17 17.43
N ASP A 335 1.32 52.98 16.40
CA ASP A 335 0.38 54.12 16.43
C ASP A 335 -0.87 54.04 15.52
N LYS A 336 -1.20 52.86 14.96
CA LYS A 336 -2.43 52.68 14.17
C LYS A 336 -3.53 51.92 14.91
N ARG A 337 -3.84 52.34 16.15
CA ARG A 337 -5.18 52.19 16.73
C ARG A 337 -5.99 53.46 16.46
N ARG A 338 -6.40 53.65 15.21
CA ARG A 338 -7.60 54.39 14.83
C ARG A 338 -8.30 53.61 13.74
#